data_AF-A0A2S8J284-F1
#
_entry.id   AF-A0A2S8J284-F1
#
_cell.length_a   1.000
_cell.length_b   1.000
_cell.length_c   1.000
_cell.angle_alpha   90.00
_cell.angle_beta   90.00
_cell.angle_gamma   90.00
#
_symmetry.space_group_name_H-M   'P 1'
#
loop_
_entity.id
_entity.type
_entity.pdbx_description
1 polymer ?
#
loop_
_entity_poly.entity_id
_entity_poly.type
_entity_poly.pdbx_seq_one_letter_code
_entity_poly.pdbx_strand_id
1 'polypeptide(L)'
;MTSLADRVYLMASGQTETPAAEGPTEIRWNWFADLYANPRWGLVTIPGFTTAAAHAVAGLCRATTLDPTADVVEIKDRVSTLTARWHAIDRLATIKGGHARSEAADYAWAAVSDSAVDAYDYLAGIDFSGAETVSCAFWAQIATHPADVAEVRINAAIDAWEARLQVSATGVAA
;
A
#
# COMPACT_ATOMS: atom_id res chain seq x y z
N MET A 1 26.13 9.06 5.82
CA MET A 1 24.97 8.17 5.73
C MET A 1 23.75 9.05 5.49
N THR A 2 22.95 8.74 4.47
CA THR A 2 21.69 9.44 4.16
C THR A 2 20.68 9.17 5.28
N SER A 3 19.93 10.17 5.74
CA SER A 3 18.97 9.97 6.83
C SER A 3 17.79 9.09 6.38
N LEU A 4 17.05 8.49 7.32
CA LEU A 4 15.84 7.73 7.00
C LEU A 4 14.81 8.59 6.26
N ALA A 5 14.63 9.85 6.70
CA ALA A 5 13.75 10.82 6.08
C ALA A 5 14.18 11.13 4.62
N ASP A 6 15.47 11.30 4.37
CA ASP A 6 15.99 11.51 3.02
C ASP A 6 15.73 10.29 2.13
N ARG A 7 15.89 9.06 2.65
CA ARG A 7 15.57 7.84 1.88
C ARG A 7 14.09 7.80 1.47
N VAL A 8 13.18 8.10 2.39
CA VAL A 8 11.73 8.14 2.08
C VAL A 8 11.40 9.29 1.14
N TYR A 9 12.07 10.44 1.25
CA TYR A 9 11.93 11.53 0.29
C TYR A 9 12.38 11.14 -1.13
N LEU A 10 13.50 10.43 -1.24
CA LEU A 10 13.99 9.93 -2.54
C LEU A 10 13.01 8.94 -3.17
N MET A 11 12.35 8.11 -2.35
CA MET A 11 11.26 7.24 -2.80
C MET A 11 10.06 8.05 -3.31
N ALA A 12 9.59 9.02 -2.51
CA ALA A 12 8.46 9.87 -2.86
C ALA A 12 8.69 10.70 -4.13
N SER A 13 9.94 11.07 -4.41
CA SER A 13 10.33 11.85 -5.60
C SER A 13 10.69 10.99 -6.81
N GLY A 14 10.56 9.66 -6.72
CA GLY A 14 10.89 8.73 -7.80
C GLY A 14 12.38 8.62 -8.11
N GLN A 15 13.26 9.11 -7.23
CA GLN A 15 14.72 8.99 -7.39
C GLN A 15 15.24 7.63 -6.93
N THR A 16 14.47 6.93 -6.08
CA THR A 16 14.72 5.55 -5.66
C THR A 16 13.43 4.76 -5.71
N GLU A 17 13.50 3.48 -6.07
CA GLU A 17 12.32 2.62 -6.11
C GLU A 17 11.74 2.37 -4.71
N THR A 18 10.41 2.30 -4.66
CA THR A 18 9.68 1.79 -3.50
C THR A 18 9.51 0.28 -3.60
N PRO A 19 9.39 -0.43 -2.45
CA PRO A 19 8.83 -1.77 -2.45
C PRO A 19 7.53 -1.84 -3.25
N ALA A 20 7.36 -2.93 -3.99
CA ALA A 20 6.22 -3.14 -4.88
C ALA A 20 6.04 -2.07 -5.97
N ALA A 21 7.10 -1.35 -6.38
CA ALA A 21 7.09 -0.53 -7.59
C ALA A 21 6.88 -1.37 -8.87
N GLU A 22 7.48 -2.56 -8.91
CA GLU A 22 7.39 -3.51 -10.02
C GLU A 22 7.06 -4.93 -9.53
N GLY A 23 6.89 -5.86 -10.48
CA GLY A 23 6.63 -7.27 -10.22
C GLY A 23 5.18 -7.70 -10.46
N PRO A 24 4.85 -8.99 -10.26
CA PRO A 24 3.51 -9.51 -10.53
C PRO A 24 2.44 -8.82 -9.69
N THR A 25 1.36 -8.39 -10.34
CA THR A 25 0.33 -7.54 -9.71
C THR A 25 -0.32 -8.17 -8.49
N GLU A 26 -0.56 -9.49 -8.49
CA GLU A 26 -1.10 -10.21 -7.33
C GLU A 26 -0.18 -10.09 -6.11
N ILE A 27 1.13 -10.20 -6.30
CA ILE A 27 2.12 -10.11 -5.23
C ILE A 27 2.17 -8.69 -4.69
N ARG A 28 2.14 -7.69 -5.60
CA ARG A 28 2.11 -6.27 -5.25
C ARG A 28 0.89 -5.92 -4.41
N TRP A 29 -0.32 -6.32 -4.85
CA TRP A 29 -1.56 -6.08 -4.10
C TRP A 29 -1.60 -6.80 -2.75
N ASN A 30 -1.07 -8.03 -2.67
CA ASN A 30 -0.92 -8.72 -1.39
C ASN A 30 0.13 -8.04 -0.48
N TRP A 31 1.11 -7.33 -1.03
CA TRP A 31 2.06 -6.55 -0.23
C TRP A 31 1.46 -5.24 0.26
N PHE A 32 0.65 -4.54 -0.55
CA PHE A 32 -0.17 -3.42 -0.05
C PHE A 32 -1.11 -3.87 1.07
N ALA A 33 -1.73 -5.05 0.95
CA ALA A 33 -2.59 -5.54 2.02
C ALA A 33 -1.85 -5.65 3.37
N ASP A 34 -0.58 -6.03 3.35
CA ASP A 34 0.24 -6.11 4.56
C ASP A 34 0.78 -4.74 4.99
N LEU A 35 1.02 -3.82 4.05
CA LEU A 35 1.29 -2.40 4.35
C LEU A 35 0.19 -1.80 5.22
N TYR A 36 -1.05 -2.24 5.07
CA TYR A 36 -2.13 -1.85 5.96
C TYR A 36 -2.22 -2.71 7.23
N ALA A 37 -2.22 -4.04 7.11
CA ALA A 37 -2.65 -4.93 8.19
C ALA A 37 -1.53 -5.58 9.00
N ASN A 38 -0.26 -5.44 8.62
CA ASN A 38 0.84 -6.10 9.32
C ASN A 38 0.99 -5.54 10.75
N PRO A 39 0.93 -6.37 11.81
CA PRO A 39 0.94 -5.88 13.19
C PRO A 39 2.29 -5.31 13.66
N ARG A 40 3.36 -5.51 12.89
CA ARG A 40 4.71 -5.05 13.23
C ARG A 40 5.08 -3.73 12.57
N TRP A 41 4.72 -3.54 11.30
CA TRP A 41 5.16 -2.40 10.49
C TRP A 41 4.07 -1.80 9.59
N GLY A 42 2.87 -2.39 9.57
CA GLY A 42 1.76 -1.88 8.78
C GLY A 42 1.07 -0.68 9.43
N LEU A 43 0.22 0.00 8.67
CA LEU A 43 -0.50 1.20 9.11
C LEU A 43 -1.46 0.94 10.29
N VAL A 44 -1.89 -0.31 10.50
CA VAL A 44 -2.63 -0.73 11.71
C VAL A 44 -1.93 -0.35 13.02
N THR A 45 -0.61 -0.13 13.01
CA THR A 45 0.15 0.30 14.19
C THR A 45 0.15 1.80 14.43
N ILE A 46 -0.42 2.61 13.53
CA ILE A 46 -0.37 4.07 13.58
C ILE A 46 -1.50 4.63 14.47
N PRO A 47 -1.18 5.39 15.54
CA PRO A 47 -2.21 6.02 16.36
C PRO A 47 -3.10 6.96 15.55
N GLY A 48 -4.42 6.79 15.66
CA GLY A 48 -5.40 7.57 14.91
C GLY A 48 -5.85 6.93 13.58
N PHE A 49 -5.16 5.89 13.12
CA PHE A 49 -5.62 5.03 12.03
C PHE A 49 -6.26 3.75 12.61
N THR A 50 -7.56 3.55 12.38
CA THR A 50 -8.28 2.48 13.08
C THR A 50 -7.96 1.10 12.50
N THR A 51 -7.87 0.08 13.36
CA THR A 51 -7.70 -1.32 12.95
C THR A 51 -8.77 -1.79 11.96
N ALA A 52 -10.02 -1.35 12.14
CA ALA A 52 -11.10 -1.67 11.21
C ALA A 52 -10.84 -1.10 9.80
N ALA A 53 -10.36 0.14 9.70
CA ALA A 53 -9.98 0.73 8.41
C ALA A 53 -8.80 -0.01 7.78
N ALA A 54 -7.75 -0.29 8.55
CA ALA A 54 -6.59 -1.04 8.08
C ALA A 54 -7.00 -2.39 7.47
N HIS A 55 -7.83 -3.17 8.16
CA HIS A 55 -8.30 -4.46 7.63
C HIS A 55 -9.26 -4.32 6.45
N ALA A 56 -10.10 -3.29 6.42
CA ALA A 56 -11.00 -3.04 5.29
C ALA A 56 -10.21 -2.73 4.00
N VAL A 57 -9.21 -1.86 4.09
CA VAL A 57 -8.34 -1.52 2.95
C VAL A 57 -7.49 -2.73 2.57
N ALA A 58 -6.90 -3.43 3.54
CA ALA A 58 -6.14 -4.65 3.24
C ALA A 58 -6.97 -5.71 2.52
N GLY A 59 -8.21 -5.94 2.96
CA GLY A 59 -9.13 -6.87 2.31
C GLY A 59 -9.50 -6.41 0.90
N LEU A 60 -9.62 -5.11 0.67
CA LEU A 60 -9.86 -4.56 -0.66
C LEU A 60 -8.64 -4.73 -1.58
N CYS A 61 -7.41 -4.44 -1.11
CA CYS A 61 -6.18 -4.72 -1.85
C CYS A 61 -6.11 -6.17 -2.35
N ARG A 62 -6.37 -7.15 -1.47
CA ARG A 62 -6.39 -8.58 -1.87
C ARG A 62 -7.48 -8.89 -2.90
N ALA A 63 -8.64 -8.24 -2.79
CA ALA A 63 -9.75 -8.44 -3.72
C ALA A 63 -9.50 -7.77 -5.09
N THR A 64 -8.65 -6.74 -5.14
CA THR A 64 -8.35 -5.97 -6.36
C THR A 64 -7.73 -6.83 -7.44
N THR A 65 -6.90 -7.82 -7.09
CA THR A 65 -6.31 -8.73 -8.08
C THR A 65 -7.39 -9.40 -8.94
N LEU A 66 -7.24 -9.26 -10.26
CA LEU A 66 -8.10 -9.89 -11.26
C LEU A 66 -7.48 -11.20 -11.72
N ASP A 67 -8.30 -12.25 -11.81
CA ASP A 67 -7.88 -13.53 -12.39
C ASP A 67 -7.73 -13.36 -13.91
N PRO A 68 -6.54 -13.59 -14.49
CA PRO A 68 -6.31 -13.44 -15.93
C PRO A 68 -7.07 -14.48 -16.77
N THR A 69 -7.64 -15.52 -16.15
CA THR A 69 -8.38 -16.59 -16.83
C THR A 69 -9.89 -16.44 -16.78
N ALA A 70 -10.41 -15.44 -16.07
CA ALA A 70 -11.85 -15.19 -15.94
C ALA A 70 -12.49 -14.74 -17.27
N ASP A 71 -13.79 -15.00 -17.41
CA ASP A 71 -14.56 -14.55 -18.57
C ASP A 71 -14.67 -13.01 -18.62
N VAL A 72 -14.70 -12.45 -19.84
CA VAL A 72 -14.73 -10.99 -20.05
C VAL A 72 -15.93 -10.31 -19.36
N VAL A 73 -17.09 -10.96 -19.32
CA VAL A 73 -18.28 -10.41 -18.64
C VAL A 73 -18.06 -10.37 -17.13
N GLU A 74 -17.53 -11.45 -16.57
CA GLU A 74 -17.21 -11.54 -15.14
C GLU A 74 -16.15 -10.49 -14.74
N ILE A 75 -15.12 -10.31 -15.55
CA ILE A 75 -14.09 -9.29 -15.33
C ILE A 75 -14.73 -7.89 -15.31
N LYS A 76 -15.62 -7.58 -16.26
CA LYS A 76 -16.25 -6.26 -16.34
C LYS A 76 -17.10 -5.95 -15.10
N ASP A 77 -17.92 -6.91 -14.66
CA ASP A 77 -18.76 -6.73 -13.46
C ASP A 77 -17.90 -6.61 -12.19
N ARG A 78 -16.81 -7.38 -12.12
CA ARG A 78 -15.85 -7.31 -11.02
C ARG A 78 -15.11 -5.97 -11.00
N VAL A 79 -14.65 -5.48 -12.14
CA VAL A 79 -14.04 -4.15 -12.28
C VAL A 79 -15.01 -3.07 -11.79
N SER A 80 -16.25 -3.06 -12.27
CA SER A 80 -17.26 -2.08 -11.84
C SER A 80 -17.49 -2.11 -10.32
N THR A 81 -17.60 -3.30 -9.75
CA THR A 81 -17.78 -3.50 -8.31
C THR A 81 -16.57 -3.01 -7.50
N LEU A 82 -15.36 -3.35 -7.94
CA LEU A 82 -14.13 -2.93 -7.26
C LEU A 82 -13.91 -1.42 -7.36
N THR A 83 -14.16 -0.81 -8.52
CA THR A 83 -14.09 0.65 -8.69
C THR A 83 -15.04 1.36 -7.72
N ALA A 84 -16.28 0.89 -7.58
CA ALA A 84 -17.23 1.48 -6.63
C ALA A 84 -16.75 1.36 -5.16
N ARG A 85 -16.14 0.23 -4.80
CA ARG A 85 -15.57 0.01 -3.46
C ARG A 85 -14.37 0.92 -3.20
N TRP A 86 -13.48 1.08 -4.17
CA TRP A 86 -12.36 2.02 -4.07
C TRP A 86 -12.81 3.47 -4.00
N HIS A 87 -13.87 3.87 -4.71
CA HIS A 87 -14.48 5.20 -4.52
C HIS A 87 -15.04 5.43 -3.11
N ALA A 88 -15.64 4.40 -2.50
CA ALA A 88 -16.12 4.52 -1.12
C ALA A 88 -14.96 4.67 -0.13
N ILE A 89 -13.88 3.91 -0.32
CA ILE A 89 -12.67 3.98 0.52
C ILE A 89 -11.93 5.31 0.35
N ASP A 90 -11.79 5.82 -0.87
CA ASP A 90 -11.14 7.12 -1.12
C ASP A 90 -11.92 8.29 -0.48
N ARG A 91 -13.25 8.29 -0.60
CA ARG A 91 -14.09 9.28 0.10
C ARG A 91 -13.94 9.20 1.62
N LEU A 92 -13.86 7.98 2.17
CA LEU A 92 -13.61 7.77 3.59
C LEU A 92 -12.24 8.34 3.98
N ALA A 93 -11.21 8.07 3.18
CA ALA A 93 -9.86 8.57 3.39
C ALA A 93 -9.81 10.10 3.35
N THR A 94 -10.44 10.73 2.36
CA THR A 94 -10.57 12.19 2.26
C THR A 94 -11.23 12.79 3.51
N ILE A 95 -12.36 12.22 3.94
CA ILE A 95 -13.07 12.71 5.13
C ILE A 95 -12.22 12.53 6.38
N LYS A 96 -11.59 11.38 6.55
CA LYS A 96 -10.82 11.06 7.76
C LYS A 96 -9.48 11.79 7.83
N GLY A 97 -8.79 11.96 6.70
CA GLY A 97 -7.60 12.80 6.56
C GLY A 97 -7.90 14.25 6.94
N GLY A 98 -8.99 14.82 6.42
CA GLY A 98 -9.45 16.17 6.81
C GLY A 98 -9.80 16.35 8.30
N HIS A 99 -9.92 15.25 9.06
CA HIS A 99 -10.14 15.25 10.50
C HIS A 99 -9.01 14.56 11.29
N ALA A 100 -7.87 14.28 10.65
CA ALA A 100 -6.72 13.67 11.30
C ALA A 100 -6.21 14.59 12.42
N ARG A 101 -5.91 14.01 13.57
CA ARG A 101 -5.44 14.76 14.77
C ARG A 101 -3.92 14.68 14.97
N SER A 102 -3.23 14.01 14.05
CA SER A 102 -1.79 13.86 14.03
C SER A 102 -1.31 13.76 12.59
N GLU A 103 -0.09 14.23 12.35
CA GLU A 103 0.59 14.09 11.07
C GLU A 103 0.71 12.62 10.63
N ALA A 104 1.01 11.72 11.57
CA ALA A 104 1.07 10.28 11.29
C ALA A 104 -0.28 9.71 10.80
N ALA A 105 -1.40 10.14 11.39
CA ALA A 105 -2.71 9.70 10.94
C ALA A 105 -3.08 10.31 9.59
N ASP A 106 -2.67 11.55 9.32
CA ASP A 106 -2.86 12.21 8.02
C ASP A 106 -2.12 11.43 6.92
N TYR A 107 -0.84 11.10 7.13
CA TYR A 107 -0.07 10.25 6.21
C TYR A 107 -0.69 8.85 6.02
N ALA A 108 -1.23 8.24 7.08
CA ALA A 108 -1.91 6.96 6.96
C ALA A 108 -3.18 7.04 6.09
N TRP A 109 -3.93 8.14 6.16
CA TRP A 109 -5.11 8.36 5.30
C TRP A 109 -4.73 8.77 3.88
N ALA A 110 -3.65 9.53 3.70
CA ALA A 110 -3.09 9.84 2.39
C ALA A 110 -2.71 8.56 1.65
N ALA A 111 -2.03 7.61 2.31
CA ALA A 111 -1.71 6.31 1.73
C ALA A 111 -2.97 5.56 1.22
N VAL A 112 -4.10 5.66 1.93
CA VAL A 112 -5.37 5.04 1.49
C VAL A 112 -5.91 5.69 0.22
N SER A 113 -5.86 7.01 0.13
CA SER A 113 -6.25 7.73 -1.09
C SER A 113 -5.32 7.42 -2.26
N ASP A 114 -4.00 7.37 -2.01
CA ASP A 114 -3.02 7.01 -3.04
C ASP A 114 -3.22 5.57 -3.53
N SER A 115 -3.53 4.63 -2.63
CA SER A 115 -3.89 3.26 -3.02
C SER A 115 -5.17 3.18 -3.84
N ALA A 116 -6.10 4.12 -3.64
CA ALA A 116 -7.28 4.19 -4.48
C ALA A 116 -6.94 4.66 -5.89
N VAL A 117 -6.01 5.61 -6.04
CA VAL A 117 -5.47 6.03 -7.35
C VAL A 117 -4.78 4.85 -8.05
N ASP A 118 -3.88 4.16 -7.35
CA ASP A 118 -3.22 2.95 -7.86
C ASP A 118 -4.25 1.90 -8.33
N ALA A 119 -5.34 1.75 -7.58
CA ALA A 119 -6.41 0.83 -7.93
C ALA A 119 -7.23 1.28 -9.14
N TYR A 120 -7.47 2.59 -9.30
CA TYR A 120 -8.17 3.11 -10.47
C TYR A 120 -7.38 2.88 -11.75
N ASP A 121 -6.06 3.14 -11.72
CA ASP A 121 -5.17 2.89 -12.84
C ASP A 121 -5.16 1.40 -13.19
N TYR A 122 -4.93 0.54 -12.20
CA TYR A 122 -4.93 -0.91 -12.40
C TYR A 122 -6.25 -1.44 -13.00
N LEU A 123 -7.39 -1.00 -12.45
CA LEU A 123 -8.71 -1.43 -12.92
C LEU A 123 -9.08 -0.85 -14.30
N ALA A 124 -8.41 0.23 -14.72
CA ALA A 124 -8.48 0.77 -16.08
C ALA A 124 -7.50 0.09 -17.06
N GLY A 125 -6.69 -0.88 -16.59
CA GLY A 125 -5.67 -1.55 -17.40
C GLY A 125 -4.40 -0.72 -17.60
N ILE A 126 -4.16 0.24 -16.70
CA ILE A 126 -2.97 1.09 -16.66
C ILE A 126 -2.04 0.57 -15.55
N ASP A 127 -0.72 0.61 -15.77
CA ASP A 127 0.26 0.28 -14.74
C ASP A 127 0.21 1.31 -13.60
N PHE A 128 0.38 0.84 -12.36
CA PHE A 128 0.46 1.67 -11.16
C PHE A 128 1.84 1.53 -10.52
N SER A 129 2.30 2.56 -9.81
CA SER A 129 3.63 2.57 -9.17
C SER A 129 3.57 2.20 -7.70
N GLY A 130 2.57 2.67 -6.94
CA GLY A 130 2.58 2.53 -5.48
C GLY A 130 3.53 3.47 -4.74
N ALA A 131 4.26 4.35 -5.42
CA ALA A 131 5.31 5.14 -4.80
C ALA A 131 4.76 6.08 -3.71
N GLU A 132 3.64 6.75 -4.01
CA GLU A 132 2.92 7.64 -3.12
C GLU A 132 2.34 6.88 -1.92
N THR A 133 1.63 5.77 -2.19
CA THR A 133 1.11 4.84 -1.16
C THR A 133 2.18 4.44 -0.16
N VAL A 134 3.33 3.96 -0.66
CA VAL A 134 4.41 3.44 0.19
C VAL A 134 5.11 4.55 0.96
N SER A 135 5.39 5.67 0.30
CA SER A 135 6.06 6.80 0.92
C SER A 135 5.21 7.41 2.02
N CYS A 136 3.90 7.58 1.79
CA CYS A 136 2.95 8.00 2.82
C CYS A 136 2.93 7.03 4.01
N ALA A 137 2.92 5.72 3.76
CA ALA A 137 2.97 4.74 4.85
C ALA A 137 4.28 4.81 5.65
N PHE A 138 5.41 5.05 5.00
CA PHE A 138 6.70 5.20 5.67
C PHE A 138 6.81 6.51 6.44
N TRP A 139 6.27 7.62 5.90
CA TRP A 139 6.16 8.87 6.63
C TRP A 139 5.29 8.75 7.88
N ALA A 140 4.20 7.97 7.83
CA ALA A 140 3.41 7.68 9.02
C ALA A 140 4.24 6.98 10.12
N GLN A 141 5.12 6.04 9.75
CA GLN A 141 6.02 5.38 10.71
C GLN A 141 7.07 6.37 11.27
N ILE A 142 7.66 7.21 10.43
CA ILE A 142 8.62 8.26 10.84
C ILE A 142 7.97 9.25 11.82
N ALA A 143 6.74 9.68 11.52
CA ALA A 143 6.00 10.62 12.37
C ALA A 143 5.52 9.99 13.70
N THR A 144 5.46 8.66 13.78
CA THR A 144 4.98 7.94 14.98
C THR A 144 6.11 7.55 15.93
N HIS A 145 7.30 7.25 15.40
CA HIS A 145 8.35 6.56 16.13
C HIS A 145 9.68 7.32 16.14
N PRO A 146 10.52 7.12 17.17
CA PRO A 146 11.93 7.49 17.10
C PRO A 146 12.62 6.89 15.85
N ALA A 147 13.63 7.58 15.33
CA ALA A 147 14.24 7.26 14.03
C ALA A 147 14.76 5.81 13.92
N ASP A 148 15.36 5.27 14.99
CA ASP A 148 15.84 3.90 15.06
C ASP A 148 14.71 2.87 15.00
N VAL A 149 13.59 3.14 15.69
CA VAL A 149 12.41 2.27 15.67
C VAL A 149 11.70 2.35 14.31
N ALA A 150 11.59 3.54 13.72
CA ALA A 150 11.03 3.72 12.38
C ALA A 150 11.87 2.99 11.33
N GLU A 151 13.20 3.08 11.42
CA GLU A 151 14.13 2.39 10.52
C GLU A 151 13.95 0.86 10.59
N VAL A 152 13.87 0.28 11.79
CA VAL A 152 13.63 -1.16 11.97
C VAL A 152 12.31 -1.60 11.34
N ARG A 153 11.26 -0.78 11.43
CA ARG A 153 9.93 -1.10 10.88
C ARG A 153 9.91 -0.98 9.36
N ILE A 154 10.48 0.09 8.80
CA ILE A 154 10.57 0.31 7.36
C ILE A 154 11.44 -0.76 6.71
N ASN A 155 12.60 -1.07 7.27
CA ASN A 155 13.45 -2.15 6.76
C ASN A 155 12.72 -3.50 6.84
N ALA A 156 11.96 -3.78 7.90
CA ALA A 156 11.15 -5.01 7.96
C ALA A 156 10.06 -5.09 6.88
N ALA A 157 9.50 -3.95 6.45
CA ALA A 157 8.55 -3.90 5.33
C ALA A 157 9.25 -4.16 3.98
N ILE A 158 10.44 -3.59 3.79
CA ILE A 158 11.31 -3.81 2.62
C ILE A 158 11.74 -5.27 2.54
N ASP A 159 12.27 -5.84 3.62
CA ASP A 159 12.67 -7.25 3.71
C ASP A 159 11.49 -8.19 3.39
N ALA A 160 10.28 -7.85 3.86
CA ALA A 160 9.07 -8.61 3.58
C ALA A 160 8.64 -8.55 2.10
N TRP A 161 8.97 -7.48 1.38
CA TRP A 161 8.81 -7.39 -0.07
C TRP A 161 9.84 -8.27 -0.79
N GLU A 162 11.13 -8.11 -0.46
CA GLU A 162 12.22 -8.85 -1.09
C GLU A 162 12.05 -10.37 -0.96
N ALA A 163 11.62 -10.84 0.21
CA ALA A 163 11.34 -12.25 0.46
C ALA A 163 10.26 -12.82 -0.48
N ARG A 164 9.25 -12.04 -0.88
CA ARG A 164 8.19 -12.48 -1.80
C ARG A 164 8.69 -12.66 -3.22
N LEU A 165 9.58 -11.77 -3.65
CA LEU A 165 10.21 -11.86 -4.97
C LEU A 165 11.07 -13.12 -5.07
N GLN A 166 11.81 -13.45 -4.00
CA GLN A 166 12.62 -14.66 -3.95
C GLN A 166 11.78 -15.94 -4.03
N VAL A 167 10.69 -16.03 -3.26
CA VAL A 167 9.76 -17.18 -3.31
C VAL A 167 9.16 -17.35 -4.71
N SER A 168 8.78 -16.25 -5.34
CA SER A 168 8.16 -16.26 -6.66
C SER A 168 9.13 -16.69 -7.76
N ALA A 169 10.41 -16.32 -7.66
CA ALA A 169 11.45 -16.78 -8.57
C ALA A 169 11.75 -18.28 -8.42
N THR A 170 11.71 -18.82 -7.19
CA THR A 170 11.95 -20.26 -6.93
C THR A 170 10.77 -21.17 -7.31
N GLY A 171 9.54 -20.65 -7.34
CA GLY A 171 8.34 -21.40 -7.72
C GLY A 171 8.21 -21.73 -9.21
N VAL A 172 9.07 -21.17 -10.07
CA VAL A 172 9.11 -21.43 -11.52
C VAL A 172 10.02 -22.62 -11.87
N ALA A 173 10.73 -23.20 -10.89
CA ALA A 173 11.72 -24.25 -11.10
C ALA A 173 11.30 -25.67 -10.64
N ALA A 174 10.00 -25.92 -10.40
CA ALA A 174 9.49 -27.23 -9.95
C ALA A 174 8.50 -27.84 -10.97
#